data_AF-A0A183VBZ5-F1
#
_entry.id   AF-A0A183VBZ5-F1
#
_cell.length_a   1.000
_cell.length_b   1.000
_cell.length_c   1.000
_cell.angle_alpha   90.00
_cell.angle_beta   90.00
_cell.angle_gamma   90.00
#
_symmetry.space_group_name_H-M   'P 1'
#
loop_
_entity.id
_entity.type
_entity.pdbx_description
1 polymer ?
#
loop_
_entity_poly.entity_id
_entity_poly.type
_entity_poly.pdbx_seq_one_letter_code
_entity_poly.pdbx_strand_id
1 'polypeptide(L)'
;MADEANLVRFRISKSNPAYGTLLALSASGSDVHGSIDLDDSDFNELSLDGVKYNNDASMARFVARACCRASEFYGDDILEQAQVDEWVILVEELLEYDGDVDEMIKPIIERLNVSRWLALNRLTVADLVVWAIIAEHPRLQEQPPLKEFFERILHDERFAEAHAIAGKFKNVLPTKGTAAKQQKKKMEEVNLMHF
;
A
#
# COMPACT_ATOMS: atom_id res chain seq x y z
N MET A 1 32.46 -12.95 7.07
CA MET A 1 31.37 -13.58 6.30
C MET A 1 30.11 -12.90 6.79
N ALA A 2 29.57 -11.98 5.99
CA ALA A 2 28.31 -11.36 6.33
C ALA A 2 27.26 -12.45 6.19
N ASP A 3 26.50 -12.72 7.25
CA ASP A 3 25.28 -13.51 7.19
C ASP A 3 24.47 -13.00 6.00
N GLU A 4 24.09 -13.87 5.07
CA GLU A 4 22.93 -13.62 4.23
C GLU A 4 21.76 -13.48 5.22
N ALA A 5 21.49 -12.24 5.63
CA ALA A 5 20.33 -11.92 6.44
C ALA A 5 19.15 -12.58 5.75
N ASN A 6 18.47 -13.51 6.44
CA ASN A 6 17.27 -14.20 5.97
C ASN A 6 16.30 -13.13 5.47
N LEU A 7 16.35 -12.84 4.17
CA LEU A 7 15.54 -11.80 3.57
C LEU A 7 14.16 -12.40 3.46
N VAL A 8 13.21 -11.88 4.25
CA VAL A 8 11.82 -12.31 4.16
C VAL A 8 11.31 -11.93 2.78
N ARG A 9 10.95 -12.94 1.97
CA ARG A 9 10.43 -12.75 0.61
C ARG A 9 8.97 -13.17 0.54
N PHE A 10 8.21 -12.44 -0.25
CA PHE A 10 6.81 -12.72 -0.53
C PHE A 10 6.71 -13.32 -1.94
N ARG A 11 6.08 -14.48 -2.07
CA ARG A 11 5.65 -14.99 -3.37
C ARG A 11 4.39 -14.23 -3.77
N ILE A 12 4.42 -13.58 -4.93
CA ILE A 12 3.33 -12.77 -5.45
C ILE A 12 2.90 -13.29 -6.81
N SER A 13 1.62 -13.58 -6.94
CA SER A 13 0.99 -13.98 -8.20
C SER A 13 0.98 -12.81 -9.19
N LYS A 14 1.41 -13.05 -10.43
CA LYS A 14 1.27 -12.04 -11.51
C LYS A 14 -0.17 -11.85 -11.98
N SER A 15 -1.00 -12.89 -11.91
CA SER A 15 -2.40 -12.86 -12.35
C SER A 15 -3.32 -12.27 -11.29
N ASN A 16 -3.02 -12.52 -10.01
CA ASN A 16 -3.78 -12.01 -8.88
C ASN A 16 -2.86 -11.50 -7.75
N PRO A 17 -2.17 -10.37 -7.96
CA PRO A 17 -1.17 -9.86 -7.01
C PRO A 17 -1.81 -9.44 -5.68
N ALA A 18 -1.15 -9.77 -4.56
CA ALA A 18 -1.49 -9.28 -3.23
C ALA A 18 -1.24 -7.77 -3.11
N TYR A 19 -2.23 -6.98 -3.54
CA TYR A 19 -2.07 -5.54 -3.75
C TYR A 19 -1.84 -4.78 -2.44
N GLY A 20 -2.53 -5.16 -1.36
CA GLY A 20 -2.32 -4.57 -0.04
C GLY A 20 -0.88 -4.74 0.43
N THR A 21 -0.31 -5.91 0.22
CA THR A 21 1.09 -6.24 0.54
C THR A 21 2.08 -5.43 -0.30
N LEU A 22 1.85 -5.30 -1.61
CA LEU A 22 2.69 -4.49 -2.49
C LEU A 22 2.70 -3.01 -2.07
N LEU A 23 1.53 -2.47 -1.71
CA LEU A 23 1.41 -1.11 -1.19
C LEU A 23 2.12 -0.96 0.16
N ALA A 24 1.99 -1.93 1.05
CA ALA A 24 2.66 -1.91 2.35
C ALA A 24 4.19 -1.95 2.21
N LEU A 25 4.73 -2.76 1.28
CA LEU A 25 6.17 -2.80 0.96
C LEU A 25 6.66 -1.46 0.39
N SER A 26 5.85 -0.81 -0.43
CA SER A 26 6.19 0.52 -0.96
C SER A 26 6.17 1.58 0.17
N ALA A 27 5.17 1.50 1.06
CA ALA A 27 5.05 2.40 2.20
C ALA A 27 6.20 2.26 3.21
N SER A 28 6.66 1.02 3.45
CA SER A 28 7.74 0.72 4.40
C SER A 28 9.09 1.32 4.01
N GLY A 29 9.25 1.73 2.75
CA GLY A 29 10.53 2.16 2.19
C GLY A 29 11.44 0.99 1.83
N SER A 30 10.90 -0.22 1.75
CA SER A 30 11.62 -1.40 1.27
C SER A 30 11.82 -1.34 -0.24
N ASP A 31 12.85 -2.03 -0.74
CA ASP A 31 12.94 -2.36 -2.16
C ASP A 31 11.86 -3.40 -2.47
N VAL A 32 10.80 -2.99 -3.19
CA VAL A 32 9.64 -3.85 -3.45
C VAL A 32 10.06 -5.03 -4.31
N HIS A 33 10.77 -4.80 -5.42
CA HIS A 33 11.33 -5.86 -6.26
C HIS A 33 12.28 -6.78 -5.48
N GLY A 34 13.11 -6.21 -4.61
CA GLY A 34 13.99 -6.96 -3.73
C GLY A 34 13.25 -7.82 -2.71
N SER A 35 12.01 -7.50 -2.37
CA SER A 35 11.22 -8.19 -1.34
C SER A 35 10.29 -9.28 -1.88
N ILE A 36 10.13 -9.40 -3.21
CA ILE A 36 9.13 -10.29 -3.80
C ILE A 36 9.72 -11.25 -4.83
N ASP A 37 9.12 -12.43 -4.92
CA ASP A 37 9.28 -13.37 -6.03
C ASP A 37 7.98 -13.38 -6.84
N LEU A 38 8.01 -12.83 -8.04
CA LEU A 38 6.88 -12.87 -8.97
C LEU A 38 6.83 -14.20 -9.71
N ASP A 39 5.73 -14.91 -9.60
CA ASP A 39 5.52 -16.13 -10.38
C ASP A 39 4.12 -16.21 -11.00
N ASP A 40 3.94 -17.22 -11.86
CA ASP A 40 2.70 -17.43 -12.60
C ASP A 40 1.70 -18.30 -11.80
N SER A 41 1.89 -18.44 -10.48
CA SER A 41 0.94 -19.17 -9.64
C SER A 41 -0.32 -18.34 -9.34
N ASP A 42 -1.38 -19.01 -8.88
CA ASP A 42 -2.64 -18.36 -8.52
C ASP A 42 -2.72 -17.98 -7.03
N PHE A 43 -1.63 -18.12 -6.26
CA PHE A 43 -1.62 -17.85 -4.83
C PHE A 43 -0.50 -16.91 -4.42
N ASN A 44 -0.76 -16.12 -3.38
CA ASN A 44 0.24 -15.28 -2.74
C ASN A 44 0.66 -15.93 -1.42
N GLU A 45 1.93 -15.81 -1.04
CA GLU A 45 2.44 -16.48 0.15
C GLU A 45 3.60 -15.72 0.79
N LEU A 46 3.54 -15.60 2.11
CA LEU A 46 4.66 -15.30 2.99
C LEU A 46 4.97 -16.55 3.81
N SER A 47 6.20 -17.06 3.70
CA SER A 47 6.67 -18.20 4.50
C SER A 47 7.64 -17.73 5.58
N LEU A 48 7.30 -17.95 6.85
CA LEU A 48 8.10 -17.58 8.03
C LEU A 48 8.22 -18.77 8.97
N ASP A 49 9.45 -19.25 9.20
CA ASP A 49 9.74 -20.34 10.14
C ASP A 49 8.84 -21.59 9.98
N GLY A 50 8.48 -21.92 8.74
CA GLY A 50 7.61 -23.05 8.40
C GLY A 50 6.10 -22.76 8.47
N VAL A 51 5.71 -21.54 8.88
CA VAL A 51 4.32 -21.05 8.83
C VAL A 51 4.09 -20.29 7.53
N LYS A 52 2.93 -20.52 6.91
CA LYS A 52 2.52 -19.90 5.65
C LYS A 52 1.36 -18.94 5.91
N TYR A 53 1.50 -17.72 5.42
CA TYR A 53 0.44 -16.71 5.39
C TYR A 53 0.10 -16.43 3.93
N ASN A 54 -1.18 -16.47 3.58
CA ASN A 54 -1.67 -16.26 2.22
C ASN A 54 -2.76 -15.18 2.13
N ASN A 55 -3.22 -14.68 3.28
CA ASN A 55 -4.13 -13.56 3.38
C ASN A 55 -3.37 -12.24 3.12
N ASP A 56 -3.76 -11.50 2.08
CA ASP A 56 -3.09 -10.26 1.67
C ASP A 56 -3.05 -9.23 2.81
N ALA A 57 -4.14 -9.07 3.57
CA ALA A 57 -4.18 -8.14 4.67
C ALA A 57 -3.26 -8.56 5.82
N SER A 58 -3.15 -9.86 6.11
CA SER A 58 -2.19 -10.37 7.11
C SER A 58 -0.74 -10.18 6.69
N MET A 59 -0.44 -10.42 5.41
CA MET A 59 0.89 -10.18 4.83
C MET A 59 1.25 -8.68 4.87
N ALA A 60 0.31 -7.79 4.52
CA ALA A 60 0.48 -6.35 4.63
C ALA A 60 0.68 -5.90 6.09
N ARG A 61 -0.08 -6.46 7.04
CA ARG A 61 0.09 -6.20 8.47
C ARG A 61 1.49 -6.60 8.94
N PHE A 62 2.00 -7.76 8.50
CA PHE A 62 3.37 -8.18 8.83
C PHE A 62 4.40 -7.13 8.37
N VAL A 63 4.30 -6.63 7.13
CA VAL A 63 5.18 -5.58 6.61
C VAL A 63 5.10 -4.31 7.46
N ALA A 64 3.89 -3.86 7.78
CA ALA A 64 3.68 -2.64 8.57
C ALA A 64 4.32 -2.75 9.97
N ARG A 65 4.23 -3.92 10.62
CA ARG A 65 4.81 -4.16 11.94
C ARG A 65 6.32 -4.36 11.92
N ALA A 66 6.86 -4.95 10.85
CA ALA A 66 8.28 -5.26 10.74
C ALA A 66 9.13 -4.08 10.22
N CYS A 67 8.51 -3.05 9.64
CA CYS A 67 9.25 -1.94 9.07
C CYS A 67 9.79 -0.96 10.12
N CYS A 68 10.83 -0.20 9.76
CA CYS A 68 11.40 0.85 10.61
C CYS A 68 10.44 2.02 10.89
N ARG A 69 9.29 2.06 10.21
CA ARG A 69 8.25 3.09 10.30
C ARG A 69 6.95 2.53 10.91
N ALA A 70 7.03 1.46 11.70
CA ALA A 70 5.88 0.81 12.30
C ALA A 70 5.00 1.77 13.12
N SER A 71 5.63 2.71 13.84
CA SER A 71 4.95 3.81 14.53
C SER A 71 4.00 4.59 13.62
N GLU A 72 4.47 4.97 12.44
CA GLU A 72 3.72 5.76 11.47
C GLU A 72 2.58 4.95 10.85
N PHE A 73 2.84 3.69 10.47
CA PHE A 73 1.92 2.87 9.67
C PHE A 73 0.98 1.96 10.47
N TYR A 74 1.33 1.65 11.71
CA TYR A 74 0.61 0.71 12.56
C TYR A 74 0.25 1.29 13.93
N GLY A 75 0.93 2.35 14.37
CA GLY A 75 0.66 3.04 15.64
C GLY A 75 1.73 2.80 16.70
N ASP A 76 1.94 3.80 17.56
CA ASP A 76 2.99 3.81 18.59
C ASP A 76 2.61 3.06 19.86
N ASP A 77 1.32 3.06 20.20
CA ASP A 77 0.80 2.44 21.41
C ASP A 77 -0.36 1.48 21.10
N ILE A 78 -0.81 0.76 22.14
CA ILE A 78 -1.86 -0.26 22.04
C ILE A 78 -3.18 0.35 21.53
N LEU A 79 -3.48 1.60 21.90
CA LEU A 79 -4.73 2.25 21.50
C LEU A 79 -4.68 2.71 20.04
N GLU A 80 -3.53 3.21 19.59
CA GLU A 80 -3.32 3.51 18.18
C GLU A 80 -3.37 2.24 17.32
N GLN A 81 -2.70 1.17 17.77
CA GLN A 81 -2.69 -0.13 17.09
C GLN A 81 -4.09 -0.73 17.01
N ALA A 82 -4.89 -0.64 18.08
CA ALA A 82 -6.27 -1.12 18.07
C ALA A 82 -7.14 -0.38 17.03
N GLN A 83 -6.93 0.93 16.84
CA GLN A 83 -7.65 1.69 15.81
C GLN A 83 -7.24 1.28 14.39
N VAL A 84 -5.99 0.89 14.18
CA VAL A 84 -5.54 0.36 12.88
C VAL A 84 -6.07 -1.04 12.68
N ASP A 85 -5.99 -1.89 13.71
CA ASP A 85 -6.43 -3.29 13.66
C ASP A 85 -7.92 -3.43 13.42
N GLU A 86 -8.77 -2.51 13.91
CA GLU A 86 -10.21 -2.48 13.60
C GLU A 86 -10.49 -2.70 12.10
N TRP A 87 -9.78 -1.96 11.25
CA TRP A 87 -9.97 -2.02 9.80
C TRP A 87 -9.21 -3.18 9.15
N VAL A 88 -8.02 -3.52 9.67
CA VAL A 88 -7.23 -4.61 9.10
C VAL A 88 -7.89 -5.96 9.37
N ILE A 89 -8.39 -6.19 10.60
CA ILE A 89 -9.12 -7.40 10.97
C ILE A 89 -10.37 -7.55 10.10
N LEU A 90 -11.09 -6.45 9.88
CA LEU A 90 -12.27 -6.45 9.02
C LEU A 90 -11.96 -6.96 7.60
N VAL A 91 -10.82 -6.55 7.02
CA VAL A 91 -10.38 -7.05 5.70
C VAL A 91 -9.84 -8.47 5.76
N GLU A 92 -9.16 -8.85 6.83
CA GLU A 92 -8.70 -10.23 7.01
C GLU A 92 -9.86 -11.21 7.08
N GLU A 93 -10.89 -10.92 7.88
CA GLU A 93 -12.10 -11.74 7.98
C GLU A 93 -12.84 -11.82 6.65
N LEU A 94 -12.94 -10.70 5.92
CA LEU A 94 -13.51 -10.68 4.57
C LEU A 94 -12.80 -11.66 3.64
N LEU A 95 -11.46 -11.63 3.62
CA LEU A 95 -10.65 -12.47 2.73
C LEU A 95 -10.60 -13.94 3.17
N GLU A 96 -10.58 -14.19 4.48
CA GLU A 96 -10.51 -15.54 5.05
C GLU A 96 -11.83 -16.31 4.86
N TYR A 97 -12.95 -15.61 5.00
CA TYR A 97 -14.28 -16.23 5.05
C TYR A 97 -15.17 -15.91 3.85
N ASP A 98 -14.62 -15.30 2.80
CA ASP A 98 -15.37 -14.87 1.60
C ASP A 98 -16.61 -14.03 1.99
N GLY A 99 -16.37 -13.02 2.83
CA GLY A 99 -17.43 -12.20 3.40
C GLY A 99 -18.10 -11.26 2.39
N ASP A 100 -19.19 -10.63 2.81
CA ASP A 100 -19.90 -9.67 1.97
C ASP A 100 -19.18 -8.32 1.95
N VAL A 101 -18.66 -7.96 0.77
CA VAL A 101 -17.98 -6.69 0.51
C VAL A 101 -18.92 -5.50 0.74
N ASP A 102 -20.22 -5.62 0.44
CA ASP A 102 -21.18 -4.53 0.65
C ASP A 102 -21.41 -4.24 2.13
N GLU A 103 -21.43 -5.26 2.98
CA GLU A 103 -21.53 -5.09 4.43
C GLU A 103 -20.25 -4.47 5.00
N MET A 104 -19.09 -4.98 4.56
CA MET A 104 -17.77 -4.50 4.98
C MET A 104 -17.56 -3.01 4.68
N ILE A 105 -18.04 -2.54 3.53
CA ILE A 105 -17.82 -1.16 3.07
C ILE A 105 -18.66 -0.11 3.82
N LYS A 106 -19.77 -0.48 4.47
CA LYS A 106 -20.64 0.48 5.21
C LYS A 106 -19.90 1.27 6.29
N PRO A 107 -19.23 0.64 7.28
CA PRO A 107 -18.48 1.38 8.31
C PRO A 107 -17.31 2.20 7.73
N ILE A 108 -16.71 1.74 6.62
CA ILE A 108 -15.66 2.49 5.91
C ILE A 108 -16.20 3.80 5.32
N ILE A 109 -17.37 3.75 4.68
CA ILE A 109 -18.05 4.94 4.16
C ILE A 109 -18.37 5.91 5.29
N GLU A 110 -18.95 5.42 6.39
CA GLU A 110 -19.26 6.24 7.57
C GLU A 110 -18.02 6.95 8.10
N ARG A 111 -16.90 6.22 8.20
CA ARG A 111 -15.61 6.78 8.64
C ARG A 111 -15.06 7.82 7.67
N LEU A 112 -15.09 7.54 6.37
CA LEU A 112 -14.52 8.42 5.34
C LEU A 112 -15.37 9.67 5.07
N ASN A 113 -16.64 9.68 5.47
CA ASN A 113 -17.46 10.89 5.45
C ASN A 113 -16.99 11.95 6.46
N VAL A 114 -16.31 11.55 7.53
CA VAL A 114 -15.88 12.45 8.61
C VAL A 114 -14.36 12.54 8.75
N SER A 115 -13.61 11.68 8.08
CA SER A 115 -12.16 11.60 8.15
C SER A 115 -11.56 11.33 6.79
N ARG A 116 -10.36 11.87 6.57
CA ARG A 116 -9.59 11.59 5.36
C ARG A 116 -9.04 10.16 5.33
N TRP A 117 -8.73 9.62 6.51
CA TRP A 117 -8.08 8.31 6.71
C TRP A 117 -8.87 7.46 7.69
N LEU A 118 -8.70 6.15 7.61
CA LEU A 118 -9.45 5.22 8.47
C LEU A 118 -9.00 5.33 9.93
N ALA A 119 -7.69 5.33 10.16
CA ALA A 119 -7.10 5.37 11.51
C ALA A 119 -6.14 6.56 11.68
N LEU A 120 -5.98 7.01 12.92
CA LEU A 120 -4.92 7.95 13.36
C LEU A 120 -4.83 9.30 12.61
N ASN A 121 -5.83 9.62 11.78
CA ASN A 121 -5.85 10.77 10.88
C ASN A 121 -4.58 10.87 9.98
N ARG A 122 -3.96 9.73 9.65
CA ARG A 122 -2.82 9.62 8.73
C ARG A 122 -2.93 8.33 7.93
N LEU A 123 -2.16 8.23 6.86
CA LEU A 123 -2.07 6.98 6.09
C LEU A 123 -1.47 5.87 6.98
N THR A 124 -2.17 4.76 7.09
CA THR A 124 -1.78 3.55 7.84
C THR A 124 -2.00 2.30 6.98
N VAL A 125 -1.59 1.13 7.45
CA VAL A 125 -1.85 -0.13 6.74
C VAL A 125 -3.35 -0.43 6.59
N ALA A 126 -4.19 0.07 7.50
CA ALA A 126 -5.65 0.01 7.39
C ALA A 126 -6.13 0.59 6.05
N ASP A 127 -5.61 1.76 5.67
CA ASP A 127 -5.99 2.41 4.43
C ASP A 127 -5.55 1.57 3.22
N LEU A 128 -4.37 0.95 3.28
CA LEU A 128 -3.81 0.17 2.17
C LEU A 128 -4.60 -1.12 1.90
N VAL A 129 -4.96 -1.85 2.96
CA VAL A 129 -5.71 -3.12 2.81
C VAL A 129 -7.15 -2.87 2.39
N VAL A 130 -7.80 -1.82 2.89
CA VAL A 130 -9.14 -1.42 2.42
C VAL A 130 -9.09 -0.94 0.98
N TRP A 131 -8.07 -0.17 0.60
CA TRP A 131 -7.89 0.27 -0.78
C TRP A 131 -7.76 -0.91 -1.74
N ALA A 132 -7.01 -1.95 -1.36
CA ALA A 132 -6.87 -3.17 -2.16
C ALA A 132 -8.22 -3.83 -2.45
N ILE A 133 -9.14 -3.88 -1.48
CA ILE A 133 -10.50 -4.38 -1.73
C ILE A 133 -11.27 -3.49 -2.71
N ILE A 134 -11.20 -2.16 -2.55
CA ILE A 134 -11.86 -1.22 -3.47
C ILE A 134 -11.30 -1.36 -4.90
N ALA A 135 -9.99 -1.60 -5.04
CA ALA A 135 -9.32 -1.79 -6.33
C ALA A 135 -9.86 -2.98 -7.14
N GLU A 136 -10.42 -3.99 -6.48
CA GLU A 136 -11.05 -5.15 -7.15
C GLU A 136 -12.49 -4.89 -7.60
N HIS A 137 -13.10 -3.78 -7.13
CA HIS A 137 -14.53 -3.53 -7.32
C HIS A 137 -14.76 -2.17 -8.03
N PRO A 138 -14.88 -2.15 -9.37
CA PRO A 138 -15.03 -0.91 -10.14
C PRO A 138 -16.19 -0.01 -9.68
N ARG A 139 -17.28 -0.60 -9.18
CA ARG A 139 -18.42 0.17 -8.63
C ARG A 139 -18.04 0.99 -7.40
N LEU A 140 -17.14 0.47 -6.56
CA LEU A 140 -16.69 1.15 -5.34
C LEU A 140 -15.73 2.29 -5.67
N GLN A 141 -14.93 2.15 -6.73
CA GLN A 141 -13.99 3.17 -7.21
C GLN A 141 -14.70 4.46 -7.63
N GLU A 142 -15.95 4.37 -8.07
CA GLU A 142 -16.74 5.53 -8.53
C GLU A 142 -17.69 6.10 -7.47
N GLN A 143 -17.81 5.45 -6.30
CA GLN A 143 -18.77 5.82 -5.27
C GLN A 143 -18.16 6.79 -4.25
N PRO A 144 -18.71 8.00 -4.03
CA PRO A 144 -18.29 8.85 -2.90
C PRO A 144 -18.68 8.23 -1.55
N PRO A 145 -17.86 8.36 -0.49
CA PRO A 145 -16.54 9.03 -0.44
C PRO A 145 -15.36 8.14 -0.90
N LEU A 146 -15.61 6.87 -1.22
CA LEU A 146 -14.58 5.89 -1.60
C LEU A 146 -13.76 6.33 -2.81
N LYS A 147 -14.39 6.99 -3.79
CA LYS A 147 -13.70 7.53 -4.96
C LYS A 147 -12.53 8.43 -4.59
N GLU A 148 -12.75 9.41 -3.70
CA GLU A 148 -11.70 10.34 -3.30
C GLU A 148 -10.60 9.67 -2.47
N PHE A 149 -10.97 8.66 -1.70
CA PHE A 149 -10.04 7.83 -0.96
C PHE A 149 -9.19 6.97 -1.92
N PHE A 150 -9.84 6.33 -2.89
CA PHE A 150 -9.23 5.48 -3.91
C PHE A 150 -8.24 6.27 -4.77
N GLU A 151 -8.68 7.39 -5.33
CA GLU A 151 -7.86 8.24 -6.20
C GLU A 151 -6.61 8.80 -5.52
N ARG A 152 -6.69 9.03 -4.21
CA ARG A 152 -5.57 9.58 -3.44
C ARG A 152 -4.41 8.61 -3.31
N ILE A 153 -4.71 7.33 -3.05
CA ILE A 153 -3.68 6.30 -2.99
C ILE A 153 -3.24 5.93 -4.40
N LEU A 154 -4.17 5.84 -5.37
CA LEU A 154 -3.83 5.58 -6.77
C LEU A 154 -2.79 6.58 -7.31
N HIS A 155 -2.94 7.87 -6.98
CA HIS A 155 -2.06 8.92 -7.49
C HIS A 155 -0.89 9.29 -6.56
N ASP A 156 -0.67 8.57 -5.47
CA ASP A 156 0.46 8.83 -4.59
C ASP A 156 1.75 8.24 -5.18
N GLU A 157 2.77 9.09 -5.39
CA GLU A 157 4.03 8.67 -6.01
C GLU A 157 4.75 7.57 -5.22
N ARG A 158 4.47 7.43 -3.92
CA ARG A 158 5.02 6.36 -3.08
C ARG A 158 4.59 4.98 -3.56
N PHE A 159 3.46 4.87 -4.25
CA PHE A 159 2.87 3.58 -4.66
C PHE A 159 3.06 3.27 -6.15
N ALA A 160 3.76 4.13 -6.90
CA ALA A 160 3.97 3.96 -8.33
C ALA A 160 4.59 2.58 -8.68
N GLU A 161 5.53 2.10 -7.87
CA GLU A 161 6.16 0.78 -8.05
C GLU A 161 5.18 -0.36 -7.78
N ALA A 162 4.43 -0.32 -6.68
CA ALA A 162 3.35 -1.28 -6.41
C ALA A 162 2.32 -1.33 -7.55
N HIS A 163 1.90 -0.17 -8.06
CA HIS A 163 0.96 -0.10 -9.18
C HIS A 163 1.53 -0.69 -10.46
N ALA A 164 2.82 -0.44 -10.75
CA ALA A 164 3.50 -1.00 -11.90
C ALA A 164 3.62 -2.53 -11.81
N ILE A 165 3.95 -3.06 -10.63
CA ILE A 165 4.05 -4.50 -10.38
C ILE A 165 2.67 -5.17 -10.49
N ALA A 166 1.65 -4.58 -9.87
CA ALA A 166 0.30 -5.14 -9.90
C ALA A 166 -0.33 -5.10 -11.30
N GLY A 167 0.05 -4.13 -12.13
CA GLY A 167 -0.33 -4.04 -13.54
C GLY A 167 -1.81 -3.73 -13.82
N LYS A 168 -2.64 -3.52 -12.78
CA LYS A 168 -4.09 -3.28 -12.92
C LYS A 168 -4.44 -1.89 -13.45
N PHE A 169 -3.70 -0.87 -13.01
CA PHE A 169 -3.96 0.52 -13.40
C PHE A 169 -2.85 1.03 -14.32
N LYS A 170 -3.18 1.29 -15.58
CA LYS A 170 -2.24 1.78 -16.59
C LYS A 170 -2.10 3.30 -16.50
N ASN A 171 -0.91 3.81 -16.85
CA ASN A 171 -0.60 5.25 -16.92
C ASN A 171 -0.68 6.02 -15.58
N VAL A 172 -0.55 5.31 -14.46
CA VAL A 172 -0.43 5.92 -13.14
C VAL A 172 1.02 6.38 -12.90
N LEU A 173 1.51 7.35 -13.68
CA LEU A 173 2.86 7.91 -13.57
C LEU A 173 2.87 9.39 -14.06
N PRO A 174 3.92 10.19 -13.79
CA PRO A 174 4.56 10.56 -12.52
C PRO A 174 4.72 12.11 -12.43
N THR A 175 4.43 12.80 -11.32
CA THR A 175 4.67 14.26 -11.26
C THR A 175 6.14 14.63 -11.01
N LYS A 176 7.06 14.15 -11.85
CA LYS A 176 8.33 14.85 -12.09
C LYS A 176 8.09 16.10 -12.95
N GLY A 177 7.46 17.11 -12.34
CA GLY A 177 7.18 18.42 -12.94
C GLY A 177 7.97 19.59 -12.35
N THR A 178 8.76 19.38 -11.31
CA THR A 178 9.45 20.49 -10.58
C THR A 178 10.97 20.41 -10.55
N ALA A 179 11.59 19.25 -10.78
CA ALA A 179 13.06 19.13 -10.78
C ALA A 179 13.74 19.69 -12.05
N ALA A 180 13.12 19.54 -13.22
CA ALA A 180 13.69 20.03 -14.49
C ALA A 180 13.66 21.56 -14.63
N LYS A 181 12.78 22.26 -13.90
CA LYS A 181 12.72 23.73 -13.91
C LYS A 181 13.79 24.38 -13.01
N GLN A 182 14.32 23.68 -12.01
CA GLN A 182 15.39 24.22 -11.15
C GLN A 182 16.78 24.11 -11.79
N GLN A 183 17.05 23.09 -12.61
CA GLN A 183 18.33 23.00 -13.35
C GLN A 183 18.41 24.02 -14.50
N LYS A 184 17.30 24.34 -15.17
CA LYS A 184 17.31 25.35 -16.24
C LYS A 184 17.50 26.77 -15.70
N LYS A 185 16.90 27.10 -14.56
CA LYS A 185 17.07 28.42 -13.90
C LYS A 185 18.50 28.62 -13.37
N LYS A 186 19.11 27.58 -12.80
CA LYS A 186 20.48 27.65 -12.27
C LYS A 186 21.53 27.80 -13.38
N MET A 187 21.27 27.27 -14.58
CA MET A 187 22.19 27.39 -15.72
C MET A 187 22.06 28.76 -16.43
N GLU A 188 20.87 29.36 -16.43
CA GLU A 188 20.66 30.73 -16.94
C GLU A 188 21.24 31.81 -16.00
N GLU A 189 21.17 31.64 -14.67
CA GLU A 189 21.80 32.57 -13.70
C GLU A 189 23.34 32.53 -13.75
N VAL A 190 23.94 31.35 -13.96
CA VAL A 190 25.41 31.23 -14.07
C VAL A 190 25.96 31.86 -15.35
N ASN A 191 25.17 31.84 -16.44
CA ASN A 191 25.57 32.45 -17.71
C ASN A 191 25.42 33.99 -17.73
N LEU A 192 24.63 34.57 -16.81
CA LEU A 192 24.47 36.03 -16.70
C LEU A 192 25.54 36.70 -15.83
N MET A 193 26.33 35.93 -15.05
CA MET A 193 27.39 36.46 -14.18
C MET A 193 28.79 36.45 -14.82
N HIS A 194 28.92 36.08 -16.09
CA HIS A 194 30.21 36.02 -16.82
C HIS A 194 30.28 36.97 -18.04
N PHE A 195 29.46 38.02 -18.07
CA PHE A 195 29.62 39.15 -19.00
C PHE A 195 29.85 40.45 -18.23
#